data_AF-A0A8C1BG70-F1
#
_entry.id   AF-A0A8C1BG70-F1
#
_cell.length_a   1.000
_cell.length_b   1.000
_cell.length_c   1.000
_cell.angle_alpha   90.00
_cell.angle_beta   90.00
_cell.angle_gamma   90.00
#
_symmetry.space_group_name_H-M   'P 1'
#
loop_
_entity.id
_entity.type
_entity.pdbx_description
1 polymer ?
#
loop_
_entity_poly.entity_id
_entity_poly.type
_entity_poly.pdbx_seq_one_letter_code
_entity_poly.pdbx_strand_id
1 'polypeptide(L)'
;MEFPVDVLVSGRHEDLESSAQSYMNKLLYSNPDNTQCLTLPNTRKIRISPANVGFVPLYGANLKHKVLALFAPEDQFTAVALFLADQWYAVEDILRTSNTAREGLVKVRSVGERIVLYVLNRIIYRTAEMGSNEVPFLCHGEEVFAKILWKNGEAVGFYSVKSKGSLCNSFVSQCYLLPVMDSIFVRKDHRGNGHGLQMLEDFVDSFKDDELGLKYPLTPAMQKVCRQYLRTYPADVDLLWEVEGVGGPYQKVKVASKLGSMTLQCKQFKWVLKPFLFFCLHLAVEISALPISTRTRSSERRQKKRPREEPEESAVENRPEKINRSLKTPHI
;
A
#
# COMPACT_ATOMS: atom_id res chain seq x y z
N MET A 1 11.72 17.35 -21.96
CA MET A 1 10.27 17.20 -21.79
C MET A 1 9.98 17.60 -20.36
N GLU A 2 9.03 18.50 -20.13
CA GLU A 2 8.63 18.87 -18.77
C GLU A 2 7.64 17.83 -18.25
N PHE A 3 7.85 17.37 -17.01
CA PHE A 3 6.97 16.41 -16.37
C PHE A 3 5.93 17.12 -15.49
N PRO A 4 4.81 16.48 -15.13
CA PRO A 4 3.73 17.13 -14.39
C PRO A 4 4.17 17.84 -13.12
N VAL A 5 5.08 17.23 -12.35
CA VAL A 5 5.60 17.81 -11.11
C VAL A 5 6.42 19.09 -11.34
N ASP A 6 7.00 19.26 -12.53
CA ASP A 6 7.81 20.41 -12.91
C ASP A 6 6.92 21.59 -13.34
N VAL A 7 5.80 21.31 -14.01
CA VAL A 7 4.83 22.33 -14.46
C VAL A 7 3.92 22.78 -13.31
N LEU A 8 3.60 21.88 -12.37
CA LEU A 8 2.65 22.13 -11.29
C LEU A 8 3.31 22.65 -9.98
N VAL A 9 4.45 23.33 -10.08
CA VAL A 9 5.15 23.91 -8.91
C VAL A 9 4.27 24.95 -8.20
N SER A 10 3.56 25.78 -8.96
CA SER A 10 2.62 26.80 -8.46
C SER A 10 1.17 26.51 -8.87
N GLY A 11 0.87 25.27 -9.24
CA GLY A 11 -0.47 24.85 -9.63
C GLY A 11 -1.44 24.90 -8.45
N ARG A 12 -2.68 25.29 -8.71
CA ARG A 12 -3.78 25.26 -7.73
C ARG A 12 -4.76 24.14 -8.08
N HIS A 13 -5.46 23.62 -7.06
CA HIS A 13 -6.46 22.58 -7.27
C HIS A 13 -7.61 23.06 -8.17
N GLU A 14 -8.02 24.31 -8.01
CA GLU A 14 -9.13 24.89 -8.76
C GLU A 14 -8.84 24.93 -10.27
N ASP A 15 -7.57 25.17 -10.64
CA ASP A 15 -7.14 25.21 -12.04
C ASP A 15 -7.20 23.80 -12.66
N LEU A 16 -6.75 22.79 -11.92
CA LEU A 16 -6.82 21.38 -12.34
C LEU A 16 -8.27 20.90 -12.49
N GLU A 17 -9.13 21.23 -11.53
CA GLU A 17 -10.55 20.86 -11.55
C GLU A 17 -11.29 21.52 -12.69
N SER A 18 -11.05 22.82 -12.92
CA SER A 18 -11.70 23.58 -14.00
C SER A 18 -11.28 23.05 -15.37
N SER A 19 -9.98 22.78 -15.55
CA SER A 19 -9.43 22.18 -16.77
C SER A 19 -10.01 20.78 -17.02
N ALA A 20 -10.04 19.93 -15.99
CA ALA A 20 -10.61 18.59 -16.04
C ALA A 20 -12.12 18.60 -16.37
N GLN A 21 -12.89 19.50 -15.77
CA GLN A 21 -14.32 19.64 -16.07
C GLN A 21 -14.57 20.12 -17.50
N SER A 22 -13.79 21.10 -17.96
CA SER A 22 -13.87 21.58 -19.35
C SER A 22 -13.55 20.46 -20.34
N TYR A 23 -12.52 19.66 -20.06
CA TYR A 23 -12.17 18.51 -20.89
C TYR A 23 -13.26 17.43 -20.87
N MET A 24 -13.78 17.06 -19.69
CA MET A 24 -14.84 16.05 -19.58
C MET A 24 -16.11 16.47 -20.34
N ASN A 25 -16.50 17.75 -20.24
CA ASN A 25 -17.63 18.29 -21.01
C ASN A 25 -17.36 18.16 -22.52
N LYS A 26 -16.18 18.54 -22.99
CA LYS A 26 -15.80 18.37 -24.41
C LYS A 26 -15.87 16.90 -24.83
N LEU A 27 -15.38 15.99 -24.00
CA LEU A 27 -15.38 14.56 -24.28
C LEU A 27 -16.81 13.99 -24.41
N LEU A 28 -17.74 14.44 -23.57
CA LEU A 28 -19.15 14.02 -23.61
C LEU A 28 -19.90 14.48 -24.87
N TYR A 29 -19.55 15.65 -25.40
CA TYR A 29 -20.16 16.21 -26.61
C TYR A 29 -19.32 16.02 -27.88
N SER A 30 -18.22 15.27 -27.80
CA SER A 30 -17.34 15.00 -28.94
C SER A 30 -17.98 14.03 -29.92
N ASN A 31 -17.71 14.22 -31.21
CA ASN A 31 -18.12 13.27 -32.25
C ASN A 31 -17.50 11.89 -31.96
N PRO A 32 -18.30 10.80 -31.88
CA PRO A 32 -17.81 9.44 -31.66
C PRO A 32 -16.72 8.98 -32.64
N ASP A 33 -16.69 9.57 -33.84
CA ASP A 33 -15.73 9.25 -34.91
C ASP A 33 -14.35 9.91 -34.69
N ASN A 34 -14.27 10.93 -33.83
CA ASN A 34 -13.01 11.57 -33.47
C ASN A 34 -12.34 10.82 -32.30
N THR A 35 -11.47 9.86 -32.64
CA THR A 35 -10.86 8.96 -31.65
C THR A 35 -9.55 9.49 -31.09
N GLN A 36 -9.63 10.19 -29.96
CA GLN A 36 -8.43 10.53 -29.19
C GLN A 36 -7.85 9.26 -28.53
N CYS A 37 -6.53 9.08 -28.65
CA CYS A 37 -5.82 7.98 -27.99
C CYS A 37 -4.63 8.53 -27.20
N LEU A 38 -4.37 7.93 -26.04
CA LEU A 38 -3.12 8.11 -25.30
C LEU A 38 -2.17 6.95 -25.67
N THR A 39 -0.90 7.26 -25.94
CA THR A 39 0.14 6.23 -26.08
C THR A 39 0.91 6.16 -24.77
N LEU A 40 0.88 5.01 -24.12
CA LEU A 40 1.62 4.74 -22.89
C LEU A 40 3.11 4.50 -23.20
N PRO A 41 4.01 4.61 -22.20
CA PRO A 41 5.45 4.36 -22.37
C PRO A 41 5.80 2.97 -22.92
N ASN A 42 4.95 1.97 -22.68
CA ASN A 42 5.08 0.62 -23.24
C ASN A 42 4.53 0.49 -24.68
N THR A 43 4.35 1.61 -25.39
CA THR A 43 3.80 1.73 -26.75
C THR A 43 2.33 1.34 -26.92
N ARG A 44 1.67 0.93 -25.84
CA ARG A 44 0.25 0.58 -25.84
C ARG A 44 -0.60 1.84 -26.05
N LYS A 45 -1.55 1.78 -26.99
CA LYS A 45 -2.51 2.85 -27.22
C LYS A 45 -3.82 2.57 -26.48
N ILE A 46 -4.31 3.58 -25.77
CA ILE A 46 -5.58 3.53 -25.05
C ILE A 46 -6.50 4.58 -25.65
N ARG A 47 -7.62 4.13 -26.20
CA ARG A 47 -8.68 5.03 -26.67
C ARG A 47 -9.28 5.74 -25.46
N ILE A 48 -9.41 7.06 -25.56
CA ILE A 48 -10.05 7.89 -24.55
C ILE A 48 -11.53 8.01 -24.92
N SER A 49 -12.40 7.73 -23.96
CA SER A 49 -13.85 7.80 -24.14
C SER A 49 -14.55 8.13 -22.82
N PRO A 50 -15.80 8.60 -22.84
CA PRO A 50 -16.57 8.79 -21.62
C PRO A 50 -16.70 7.52 -20.75
N ALA A 51 -16.57 6.33 -21.35
CA ALA A 51 -16.75 5.05 -20.66
C ALA A 51 -15.56 4.63 -19.79
N ASN A 52 -14.37 5.17 -20.04
CA ASN A 52 -13.14 4.84 -19.32
C ASN A 52 -12.45 6.06 -18.70
N VAL A 53 -13.18 7.16 -18.56
CA VAL A 53 -12.70 8.40 -17.96
C VAL A 53 -13.58 8.75 -16.79
N GLY A 54 -12.99 9.12 -15.65
CA GLY A 54 -13.76 9.44 -14.45
C GLY A 54 -12.99 10.28 -13.44
N PHE A 55 -13.72 11.03 -12.63
CA PHE A 55 -13.13 11.82 -11.55
C PHE A 55 -12.79 10.95 -10.35
N VAL A 56 -11.56 11.13 -9.84
CA VAL A 56 -11.08 10.46 -8.62
C VAL A 56 -10.65 11.51 -7.58
N PRO A 57 -10.95 11.29 -6.28
CA PRO A 57 -10.53 12.20 -5.23
C PRO A 57 -9.02 12.11 -5.00
N LEU A 58 -8.36 13.27 -4.95
CA LEU A 58 -6.91 13.35 -4.73
C LEU A 58 -6.52 13.01 -3.28
N TYR A 59 -7.39 13.32 -2.31
CA TYR A 59 -7.13 13.20 -0.87
C TYR A 59 -8.06 12.22 -0.15
N GLY A 60 -8.28 11.04 -0.75
CA GLY A 60 -9.06 9.97 -0.15
C GLY A 60 -10.54 10.31 -0.02
N ALA A 61 -11.03 10.46 1.21
CA ALA A 61 -12.45 10.77 1.48
C ALA A 61 -12.81 12.24 1.23
N ASN A 62 -11.84 13.11 1.04
CA ASN A 62 -12.10 14.50 0.68
C ASN A 62 -12.55 14.56 -0.79
N LEU A 63 -13.83 14.89 -0.99
CA LEU A 63 -14.47 15.00 -2.30
C LEU A 63 -14.36 16.41 -2.91
N LYS A 64 -13.73 17.37 -2.22
CA LYS A 64 -13.51 18.72 -2.74
C LYS A 64 -12.54 18.65 -3.93
N HIS A 65 -11.38 18.03 -3.72
CA HIS A 65 -10.30 18.03 -4.69
C HIS A 65 -10.26 16.75 -5.52
N LYS A 66 -10.54 16.87 -6.82
CA LYS A 66 -10.61 15.74 -7.76
C LYS A 66 -9.74 15.98 -8.99
N VAL A 67 -9.25 14.88 -9.54
CA VAL A 67 -8.54 14.85 -10.82
C VAL A 67 -9.23 13.87 -11.76
N LEU A 68 -9.11 14.09 -13.06
CA LEU A 68 -9.65 13.19 -14.05
C LEU A 68 -8.66 12.06 -14.32
N ALA A 69 -9.12 10.82 -14.23
CA ALA A 69 -8.34 9.63 -14.49
C ALA A 69 -8.83 8.92 -15.75
N LEU A 70 -7.89 8.36 -16.51
CA LEU A 70 -8.14 7.40 -17.58
C LEU A 70 -7.89 6.00 -17.02
N PHE A 71 -8.85 5.10 -17.23
CA PHE A 71 -8.81 3.73 -16.74
C PHE A 71 -8.45 2.74 -17.85
N ALA A 72 -7.79 1.64 -17.46
CA ALA A 72 -7.49 0.55 -18.37
C ALA A 72 -8.81 -0.08 -18.90
N PRO A 73 -8.92 -0.36 -20.21
CA PRO A 73 -10.11 -1.01 -20.77
C PRO A 73 -10.42 -2.38 -20.14
N GLU A 74 -9.39 -3.11 -19.69
CA GLU A 74 -9.51 -4.45 -19.10
C GLU A 74 -9.80 -4.40 -17.60
N ASP A 75 -9.55 -3.25 -16.95
CA ASP A 75 -9.76 -3.05 -15.52
C ASP A 75 -10.16 -1.60 -15.23
N GLN A 76 -11.46 -1.41 -15.01
CA GLN A 76 -12.06 -0.10 -14.71
C GLN A 76 -11.64 0.48 -13.36
N PHE A 77 -10.91 -0.27 -12.52
CA PHE A 77 -10.40 0.20 -11.24
C PHE A 77 -8.93 0.63 -11.28
N THR A 78 -8.22 0.35 -12.38
CA THR A 78 -6.82 0.72 -12.54
C THR A 78 -6.69 1.95 -13.44
N ALA A 79 -6.37 3.08 -12.81
CA ALA A 79 -6.00 4.30 -13.52
C ALA A 79 -4.61 4.15 -14.15
N VAL A 80 -4.51 4.48 -15.44
CA VAL A 80 -3.29 4.40 -16.26
C VAL A 80 -2.72 5.77 -16.63
N ALA A 81 -3.54 6.82 -16.52
CA ALA A 81 -3.13 8.20 -16.75
C ALA A 81 -4.02 9.17 -15.97
N LEU A 82 -3.49 10.37 -15.71
CA LEU A 82 -4.25 11.49 -15.14
C LEU A 82 -4.25 12.67 -16.12
N PHE A 83 -5.35 13.41 -16.15
CA PHE A 83 -5.43 14.67 -16.89
C PHE A 83 -4.99 15.82 -15.97
N LEU A 84 -3.86 16.43 -16.30
CA LEU A 84 -3.17 17.44 -15.49
C LEU A 84 -2.70 18.56 -16.42
N ALA A 85 -2.85 19.82 -16.02
CA ALA A 85 -2.41 20.99 -16.81
C ALA A 85 -2.81 20.90 -18.30
N ASP A 86 -4.10 20.66 -18.57
CA ASP A 86 -4.69 20.53 -19.91
C ASP A 86 -4.15 19.37 -20.78
N GLN A 87 -3.43 18.41 -20.19
CA GLN A 87 -2.84 17.28 -20.90
C GLN A 87 -3.00 15.94 -20.18
N TRP A 88 -2.99 14.84 -20.93
CA TRP A 88 -2.96 13.49 -20.39
C TRP A 88 -1.52 13.05 -20.11
N TYR A 89 -1.25 12.63 -18.89
CA TYR A 89 0.04 12.07 -18.49
C TYR A 89 -0.11 10.62 -18.04
N ALA A 90 0.70 9.74 -18.62
CA ALA A 90 0.80 8.37 -18.14
C ALA A 90 1.31 8.35 -16.70
N VAL A 91 0.88 7.34 -15.94
CA VAL A 91 1.25 7.17 -14.53
C VAL A 91 2.76 7.18 -14.33
N GLU A 92 3.52 6.57 -15.23
CA GLU A 92 4.98 6.50 -15.16
C GLU A 92 5.63 7.88 -15.41
N ASP A 93 5.07 8.71 -16.28
CA ASP A 93 5.58 10.05 -16.56
C ASP A 93 5.27 11.03 -15.41
N ILE A 94 4.16 10.82 -14.69
CA ILE A 94 3.84 11.58 -13.48
C ILE A 94 4.92 11.38 -12.40
N LEU A 95 5.53 10.20 -12.35
CA LEU A 95 6.58 9.87 -11.37
C LEU A 95 7.96 10.39 -11.76
N ARG A 96 8.09 11.10 -12.88
CA ARG A 96 9.37 11.60 -13.38
C ARG A 96 9.51 13.11 -13.20
N THR A 97 10.74 13.58 -13.26
CA THR A 97 11.11 14.98 -13.21
C THR A 97 12.30 15.23 -14.13
N SER A 98 12.34 16.42 -14.71
CA SER A 98 13.47 16.94 -15.48
C SER A 98 14.38 17.81 -14.62
N ASN A 99 13.95 18.16 -13.40
CA ASN A 99 14.69 18.98 -12.46
C ASN A 99 15.73 18.14 -11.71
N THR A 100 17.00 18.31 -12.05
CA THR A 100 18.12 17.59 -11.43
C THR A 100 18.35 17.95 -9.95
N ALA A 101 17.81 19.08 -9.47
CA ALA A 101 17.86 19.44 -8.06
C ALA A 101 16.88 18.64 -7.19
N ARG A 102 15.91 17.95 -7.81
CA ARG A 102 14.93 17.10 -7.13
C ARG A 102 15.53 15.70 -6.96
N GLU A 103 16.37 15.55 -5.95
CA GLU A 103 17.08 14.30 -5.61
C GLU A 103 17.03 14.05 -4.10
N GLY A 104 16.99 12.78 -3.68
CA GLY A 104 16.88 12.42 -2.27
C GLY A 104 15.48 12.64 -1.69
N LEU A 105 15.38 12.81 -0.37
CA LEU A 105 14.11 12.98 0.32
C LEU A 105 13.65 14.44 0.29
N VAL A 106 12.64 14.71 -0.52
CA VAL A 106 12.09 16.06 -0.73
C VAL A 106 10.72 16.17 -0.06
N LYS A 107 10.53 17.20 0.78
CA LYS A 107 9.25 17.48 1.44
C LYS A 107 8.19 17.90 0.42
N VAL A 108 7.02 17.27 0.50
CA VAL A 108 5.85 17.57 -0.34
C VAL A 108 5.27 18.92 0.05
N ARG A 109 5.15 19.82 -0.92
CA ARG A 109 4.62 21.18 -0.78
C ARG A 109 3.67 21.57 -1.90
N SER A 110 3.95 21.18 -3.14
CA SER A 110 3.13 21.57 -4.30
C SER A 110 2.01 20.58 -4.61
N VAL A 111 1.01 21.03 -5.38
CA VAL A 111 -0.04 20.14 -5.91
C VAL A 111 0.54 19.06 -6.80
N GLY A 112 1.56 19.38 -7.62
CA GLY A 112 2.29 18.39 -8.40
C GLY A 112 2.90 17.27 -7.55
N GLU A 113 3.53 17.62 -6.42
CA GLU A 113 4.10 16.64 -5.50
C GLU A 113 3.02 15.82 -4.77
N ARG A 114 1.88 16.43 -4.45
CA ARG A 114 0.72 15.71 -3.91
C ARG A 114 0.17 14.70 -4.91
N ILE A 115 0.17 15.02 -6.20
CA ILE A 115 -0.20 14.08 -7.27
C ILE A 115 0.81 12.93 -7.37
N VAL A 116 2.11 13.20 -7.32
CA VAL A 116 3.14 12.13 -7.28
C VAL A 116 2.91 11.19 -6.09
N LEU A 117 2.64 11.75 -4.90
CA LEU A 117 2.33 10.98 -3.71
C LEU A 117 1.03 10.15 -3.88
N TYR A 118 0.02 10.69 -4.57
CA TYR A 118 -1.22 9.98 -4.89
C TYR A 118 -0.94 8.80 -5.81
N VAL A 119 -0.16 9.00 -6.87
CA VAL A 119 0.18 7.94 -7.82
C VAL A 119 0.98 6.83 -7.14
N LEU A 120 2.00 7.15 -6.34
CA LEU A 120 2.77 6.14 -5.61
C LEU A 120 1.90 5.32 -4.66
N ASN A 121 1.02 5.96 -3.88
CA ASN A 121 0.20 5.30 -2.86
C ASN A 121 -1.03 4.59 -3.45
N ARG A 122 -1.82 5.29 -4.28
CA ARG A 122 -3.15 4.81 -4.70
C ARG A 122 -3.13 4.01 -5.98
N ILE A 123 -2.15 4.23 -6.85
CA ILE A 123 -2.03 3.52 -8.12
C ILE A 123 -0.94 2.47 -7.98
N ILE A 124 0.35 2.85 -8.02
CA ILE A 124 1.48 1.91 -8.09
C ILE A 124 1.47 0.90 -6.93
N TYR A 125 1.42 1.39 -5.69
CA TYR A 125 1.41 0.51 -4.52
C TYR A 125 0.24 -0.48 -4.60
N ARG A 126 -0.99 -0.01 -4.79
CA ARG A 126 -2.18 -0.87 -4.70
C ARG A 126 -2.36 -1.83 -5.88
N THR A 127 -2.00 -1.45 -7.09
CA THR A 127 -2.26 -2.26 -8.28
C THR A 127 -1.09 -3.17 -8.65
N ALA A 128 0.15 -2.76 -8.39
CA ALA A 128 1.33 -3.48 -8.85
C ALA A 128 2.24 -4.00 -7.72
N GLU A 129 2.25 -3.34 -6.56
CA GLU A 129 3.35 -3.51 -5.60
C GLU A 129 2.98 -3.97 -4.18
N MET A 130 1.71 -4.01 -3.85
CA MET A 130 1.17 -4.44 -2.56
C MET A 130 1.18 -5.97 -2.45
N GLY A 131 1.54 -6.48 -1.27
CA GLY A 131 1.45 -7.90 -0.97
C GLY A 131 -0.01 -8.36 -0.83
N SER A 132 -0.31 -9.63 -1.16
CA SER A 132 -1.68 -10.16 -1.13
C SER A 132 -2.36 -10.11 0.25
N ASN A 133 -1.57 -10.13 1.32
CA ASN A 133 -2.04 -10.11 2.71
C ASN A 133 -1.78 -8.76 3.40
N GLU A 134 -1.39 -7.73 2.65
CA GLU A 134 -1.12 -6.39 3.19
C GLU A 134 -2.41 -5.57 3.25
N VAL A 135 -2.60 -4.85 4.36
CA VAL A 135 -3.65 -3.85 4.45
C VAL A 135 -3.19 -2.61 3.68
N PRO A 136 -3.97 -2.11 2.70
CA PRO A 136 -3.56 -0.96 1.91
C PRO A 136 -3.41 0.29 2.78
N PHE A 137 -2.37 1.08 2.53
CA PHE A 137 -2.27 2.42 3.10
C PHE A 137 -3.50 3.24 2.73
N LEU A 138 -4.02 4.00 3.68
CA LEU A 138 -5.04 4.99 3.40
C LEU A 138 -4.45 6.07 2.47
N CYS A 139 -5.31 6.71 1.69
CA CYS A 139 -4.88 7.86 0.92
C CYS A 139 -4.44 8.97 1.87
N HIS A 140 -3.44 9.73 1.45
CA HIS A 140 -2.96 10.87 2.21
C HIS A 140 -4.03 11.98 2.24
N GLY A 141 -4.04 12.74 3.35
CA GLY A 141 -4.80 13.98 3.44
C GLY A 141 -4.03 15.14 2.81
N GLU A 142 -4.76 16.23 2.53
CA GLU A 142 -4.24 17.44 1.89
C GLU A 142 -3.04 18.05 2.66
N GLU A 143 -3.15 18.15 3.99
CA GLU A 143 -2.15 18.77 4.85
C GLU A 143 -1.18 17.78 5.52
N VAL A 144 -1.18 16.50 5.09
CA VAL A 144 -0.30 15.52 5.73
C VAL A 144 1.16 15.88 5.48
N PHE A 145 2.01 15.71 6.49
CA PHE A 145 3.45 15.74 6.28
C PHE A 145 3.85 14.52 5.45
N ALA A 146 4.60 14.73 4.38
CA ALA A 146 5.17 13.65 3.59
C ALA A 146 6.47 14.10 2.92
N LYS A 147 7.36 13.13 2.64
CA LYS A 147 8.49 13.32 1.74
C LYS A 147 8.47 12.25 0.66
N ILE A 148 8.87 12.62 -0.55
CA ILE A 148 9.07 11.72 -1.68
C ILE A 148 10.58 11.49 -1.83
N LEU A 149 10.98 10.25 -2.00
CA LEU A 149 12.34 9.88 -2.36
C LEU A 149 12.50 9.93 -3.87
N TRP A 150 13.34 10.84 -4.33
CA TRP A 150 13.73 10.99 -5.73
C TRP A 150 15.10 10.36 -5.96
N LYS A 151 15.22 9.61 -7.06
CA LYS A 151 16.46 8.98 -7.52
C LYS A 151 16.52 9.08 -9.03
N ASN A 152 17.57 9.72 -9.56
CA ASN A 152 17.84 9.78 -11.00
C ASN A 152 16.66 10.30 -11.84
N GLY A 153 15.96 11.32 -11.33
CA GLY A 153 14.80 11.91 -12.01
C GLY A 153 13.50 11.12 -11.86
N GLU A 154 13.44 10.13 -10.98
CA GLU A 154 12.25 9.33 -10.72
C GLU A 154 11.87 9.31 -9.23
N ALA A 155 10.58 9.36 -8.94
CA ALA A 155 10.02 9.17 -7.62
C ALA A 155 9.94 7.66 -7.31
N VAL A 156 10.78 7.21 -6.37
CA VAL A 156 11.00 5.78 -6.09
C VAL A 156 10.43 5.32 -4.75
N GLY A 157 9.90 6.25 -3.96
CA GLY A 157 9.28 5.95 -2.69
C GLY A 157 8.78 7.18 -1.97
N PHE A 158 8.12 6.98 -0.84
CA PHE A 158 7.67 8.06 0.03
C PHE A 158 7.52 7.58 1.47
N TYR A 159 7.45 8.52 2.39
CA TYR A 159 6.84 8.29 3.69
C TYR A 159 5.92 9.46 4.07
N SER A 160 4.91 9.17 4.89
CA SER A 160 3.99 10.17 5.45
C SER A 160 3.93 10.10 6.97
N VAL A 161 3.60 11.22 7.61
CA VAL A 161 3.58 11.35 9.06
C VAL A 161 2.26 11.98 9.51
N LYS A 162 1.63 11.38 10.51
CA LYS A 162 0.60 12.01 11.32
C LYS A 162 1.29 12.84 12.38
N SER A 163 1.18 14.15 12.27
CA SER A 163 1.89 15.06 13.16
C SER A 163 1.23 15.06 14.54
N LYS A 164 2.02 15.24 15.59
CA LYS A 164 1.51 15.48 16.94
C LYS A 164 0.51 16.64 16.92
N GLY A 165 -0.60 16.49 17.64
CA GLY A 165 -1.71 17.45 17.67
C GLY A 165 -2.69 17.36 16.49
N SER A 166 -2.37 16.63 15.41
CA SER A 166 -3.30 16.46 14.29
C SER A 166 -4.46 15.53 14.64
N LEU A 167 -5.64 15.82 14.09
CA LEU A 167 -6.86 15.02 14.31
C LEU A 167 -6.73 13.62 13.70
N CYS A 168 -7.22 12.62 14.43
CA CYS A 168 -7.34 11.26 13.94
C CYS A 168 -8.63 11.12 13.12
N ASN A 169 -8.49 10.85 11.82
CA ASN A 169 -9.65 10.71 10.93
C ASN A 169 -10.60 9.57 11.35
N SER A 170 -10.13 8.58 12.12
CA SER A 170 -10.96 7.48 12.62
C SER A 170 -11.78 7.86 13.86
N PHE A 171 -11.38 8.91 14.60
CA PHE A 171 -12.00 9.32 15.85
C PHE A 171 -12.01 10.84 15.97
N VAL A 172 -13.17 11.45 15.71
CA VAL A 172 -13.36 12.90 15.52
C VAL A 172 -12.88 13.76 16.71
N SER A 173 -12.71 13.17 17.91
CA SER A 173 -12.30 13.86 19.13
C SER A 173 -10.85 13.62 19.59
N GLN A 174 -10.07 12.80 18.87
CA GLN A 174 -8.72 12.44 19.33
C GLN A 174 -7.64 13.02 18.41
N CYS A 175 -6.55 13.50 19.04
CA CYS A 175 -5.36 13.96 18.35
C CYS A 175 -4.17 13.04 18.63
N TYR A 176 -3.26 12.93 17.66
CA TYR A 176 -2.00 12.21 17.84
C TYR A 176 -1.15 12.85 18.96
N LEU A 177 -0.66 12.05 19.91
CA LEU A 177 0.13 12.53 21.04
C LEU A 177 1.63 12.63 20.74
N LEU A 178 2.07 12.03 19.64
CA LEU A 178 3.43 12.03 19.12
C LEU A 178 3.41 11.98 17.59
N PRO A 179 4.49 12.37 16.89
CA PRO A 179 4.61 12.16 15.45
C PRO A 179 4.61 10.67 15.13
N VAL A 180 3.77 10.22 14.19
CA VAL A 180 3.69 8.82 13.78
C VAL A 180 3.93 8.69 12.28
N MET A 181 4.98 7.97 11.88
CA MET A 181 5.17 7.55 10.49
C MET A 181 4.04 6.57 10.12
N ASP A 182 3.09 7.07 9.31
CA ASP A 182 1.81 6.43 9.02
C ASP A 182 1.86 5.53 7.78
N SER A 183 2.66 5.91 6.80
CA SER A 183 2.93 5.05 5.65
C SER A 183 4.36 5.25 5.20
N ILE A 184 4.96 4.16 4.73
CA ILE A 184 6.30 4.13 4.15
C ILE A 184 6.29 3.13 3.00
N PHE A 185 6.79 3.55 1.86
CA PHE A 185 6.78 2.76 0.63
C PHE A 185 8.05 3.02 -0.18
N VAL A 186 8.62 1.94 -0.69
CA VAL A 186 9.72 1.97 -1.65
C VAL A 186 9.34 1.04 -2.79
N ARG A 187 9.50 1.51 -4.03
CA ARG A 187 9.22 0.74 -5.23
C ARG A 187 10.05 -0.55 -5.26
N LYS A 188 9.47 -1.65 -5.72
CA LYS A 188 10.03 -3.02 -5.69
C LYS A 188 11.45 -3.05 -6.22
N ASP A 189 11.69 -2.43 -7.37
CA ASP A 189 12.99 -2.43 -8.05
C ASP A 189 14.07 -1.60 -7.31
N HIS A 190 13.67 -0.82 -6.31
CA HIS A 190 14.56 -0.03 -5.46
C HIS A 190 14.70 -0.60 -4.03
N ARG A 191 13.98 -1.69 -3.70
CA ARG A 191 14.08 -2.33 -2.38
C ARG A 191 15.44 -3.03 -2.24
N GLY A 192 15.95 -3.11 -1.00
CA GLY A 192 17.26 -3.70 -0.72
C GLY A 192 18.44 -2.72 -0.80
N ASN A 193 18.24 -1.51 -1.34
CA ASN A 193 19.29 -0.50 -1.49
C ASN A 193 19.36 0.51 -0.32
N GLY A 194 18.93 0.12 0.88
CA GLY A 194 19.01 0.97 2.08
C GLY A 194 17.97 2.10 2.19
N HIS A 195 17.13 2.34 1.19
CA HIS A 195 16.17 3.46 1.19
C HIS A 195 15.18 3.49 2.36
N GLY A 196 14.77 2.32 2.87
CA GLY A 196 13.91 2.26 4.05
C GLY A 196 14.61 2.76 5.33
N LEU A 197 15.92 2.49 5.47
CA LEU A 197 16.72 3.03 6.57
C LEU A 197 16.90 4.54 6.41
N GLN A 198 17.23 4.99 5.20
CA GLN A 198 17.35 6.41 4.87
C GLN A 198 16.09 7.20 5.21
N MET A 199 14.89 6.66 4.92
CA MET A 199 13.61 7.29 5.28
C MET A 199 13.38 7.32 6.80
N LEU A 200 13.80 6.28 7.53
CA LEU A 200 13.68 6.25 8.98
C LEU A 200 14.63 7.25 9.66
N GLU A 201 15.88 7.34 9.19
CA GLU A 201 16.86 8.32 9.65
C GLU A 201 16.35 9.74 9.42
N ASP A 202 15.89 10.04 8.20
CA ASP A 202 15.34 11.35 7.87
C ASP A 202 14.09 11.70 8.69
N PHE A 203 13.26 10.72 9.03
CA PHE A 203 12.12 10.92 9.93
C PHE A 203 12.59 11.28 11.34
N VAL A 204 13.54 10.53 11.91
CA VAL A 204 14.11 10.85 13.23
C VAL A 204 14.77 12.22 13.22
N ASP A 205 15.49 12.58 12.16
CA ASP A 205 16.10 13.90 12.04
C ASP A 205 15.07 15.02 11.90
N SER A 206 13.93 14.76 11.27
CA SER A 206 12.91 15.77 10.99
C SER A 206 12.03 16.10 12.21
N PHE A 207 11.95 15.24 13.23
CA PHE A 207 11.08 15.41 14.39
C PHE A 207 11.88 15.29 15.69
N LYS A 208 11.86 16.35 16.51
CA LYS A 208 12.69 16.47 17.73
C LYS A 208 11.96 16.12 19.03
N ASP A 209 10.82 15.42 18.92
CA ASP A 209 10.10 14.90 20.08
C ASP A 209 10.91 13.76 20.74
N ASP A 210 10.77 13.63 22.07
CA ASP A 210 11.44 12.57 22.85
C ASP A 210 10.98 11.14 22.47
N GLU A 211 9.83 11.03 21.81
CA GLU A 211 9.25 9.78 21.36
C GLU A 211 8.73 9.93 19.93
N LEU A 212 9.04 8.95 19.09
CA LEU A 212 8.61 8.90 17.69
C LEU A 212 7.89 7.60 17.40
N GLY A 213 6.74 7.71 16.74
CA GLY A 213 5.86 6.60 16.44
C GLY A 213 6.09 6.00 15.05
N LEU A 214 6.01 4.67 14.97
CA LEU A 214 5.85 3.90 13.76
C LEU A 214 4.48 3.22 13.82
N LYS A 215 3.67 3.37 12.77
CA LYS A 215 2.30 2.85 12.79
C LYS A 215 2.25 1.33 12.96
N TYR A 216 1.34 0.88 13.81
CA TYR A 216 0.96 -0.54 13.95
C TYR A 216 0.14 -1.04 12.76
N PRO A 217 0.34 -2.29 12.30
CA PRO A 217 1.36 -3.23 12.76
C PRO A 217 2.72 -2.95 12.11
N LEU A 218 3.79 -3.07 12.89
CA LEU A 218 5.16 -2.98 12.42
C LEU A 218 5.48 -4.18 11.54
N THR A 219 5.45 -3.95 10.22
CA THR A 219 5.64 -4.99 9.20
C THR A 219 7.00 -5.68 9.33
N PRO A 220 7.14 -6.94 8.86
CA PRO A 220 8.43 -7.62 8.88
C PRO A 220 9.55 -6.84 8.18
N ALA A 221 9.22 -6.09 7.12
CA ALA A 221 10.16 -5.19 6.44
C ALA A 221 10.61 -4.06 7.37
N MET A 222 9.67 -3.37 8.02
CA MET A 222 10.02 -2.29 8.95
C MET A 222 10.74 -2.78 10.20
N GLN A 223 10.47 -3.99 10.68
CA GLN A 223 11.27 -4.59 11.75
C GLN A 223 12.74 -4.80 11.34
N LYS A 224 13.01 -5.17 10.08
CA LYS A 224 14.39 -5.27 9.57
C LYS A 224 15.06 -3.89 9.53
N VAL A 225 14.34 -2.86 9.05
CA VAL A 225 14.82 -1.47 9.03
C VAL A 225 15.12 -0.98 10.46
N CYS A 226 14.21 -1.16 11.40
CA CYS A 226 14.39 -0.75 12.80
C CYS A 226 15.57 -1.48 13.47
N ARG A 227 15.75 -2.79 13.18
CA ARG A 227 16.94 -3.52 13.66
C ARG A 227 18.24 -2.93 13.14
N GLN A 228 18.27 -2.53 11.88
CA GLN A 228 19.46 -1.90 11.30
C GLN A 228 19.69 -0.51 11.89
N TYR A 229 18.63 0.28 12.07
CA TYR A 229 18.68 1.59 12.69
C TYR A 229 19.25 1.52 14.11
N LEU A 230 18.69 0.69 15.00
CA LEU A 230 19.14 0.56 16.39
C LEU A 230 20.55 -0.04 16.54
N ARG A 231 21.05 -0.77 15.54
CA ARG A 231 22.46 -1.19 15.51
C ARG A 231 23.40 -0.02 15.18
N THR A 232 22.93 0.91 14.38
CA THR A 232 23.68 2.09 13.96
C THR A 232 23.63 3.19 15.04
N TYR A 233 22.46 3.35 15.68
CA TYR A 233 22.19 4.35 16.71
C TYR A 233 21.67 3.67 18.00
N PRO A 234 22.56 3.02 18.79
CA PRO A 234 22.14 2.31 20.00
C PRO A 234 21.60 3.23 21.11
N ALA A 235 21.93 4.53 21.08
CA ALA A 235 21.40 5.52 22.01
C ALA A 235 19.88 5.73 21.86
N ASP A 236 19.32 5.41 20.69
CA ASP A 236 17.91 5.65 20.36
C ASP A 236 16.99 4.49 20.77
N VAL A 237 17.47 3.60 21.67
CA VAL A 237 16.73 2.41 22.11
C VAL A 237 15.36 2.72 22.70
N ASP A 238 15.21 3.91 23.30
CA ASP A 238 13.98 4.40 23.92
C ASP A 238 13.18 5.38 23.05
N LEU A 239 13.69 5.74 21.87
CA LEU A 239 13.11 6.76 20.99
C LEU A 239 11.91 6.23 20.17
N LEU A 240 12.04 5.03 19.61
CA LEU A 240 11.08 4.49 18.63
C LEU A 240 10.01 3.63 19.29
N TRP A 241 8.75 3.94 18.99
CA TRP A 241 7.56 3.25 19.49
C TRP A 241 6.71 2.74 18.33
N GLU A 242 6.24 1.50 18.41
CA GLU A 242 5.13 1.06 17.57
C GLU A 242 3.83 1.59 18.18
N VAL A 243 3.01 2.24 17.38
CA VAL A 243 1.85 3.01 17.83
C VAL A 243 0.56 2.51 17.18
N GLU A 244 -0.38 2.12 18.03
CA GLU A 244 -1.80 1.94 17.69
C GLU A 244 -2.57 3.25 17.93
N GLY A 245 -3.63 3.48 17.16
CA GLY A 245 -4.50 4.65 17.34
C GLY A 245 -3.72 5.99 17.29
N VAL A 246 -3.81 6.77 18.37
CA VAL A 246 -3.22 8.12 18.50
C VAL A 246 -1.97 8.16 19.38
N GLY A 247 -1.52 7.01 19.90
CA GLY A 247 -0.38 6.93 20.81
C GLY A 247 -0.68 7.34 22.25
N GLY A 248 -1.93 7.13 22.68
CA GLY A 248 -2.34 7.25 24.08
C GLY A 248 -1.65 6.25 25.01
N PRO A 249 -1.90 6.37 26.33
CA PRO A 249 -1.51 5.34 27.29
C PRO A 249 -1.98 3.95 26.82
N TYR A 250 -1.11 2.95 26.93
CA TYR A 250 -1.34 1.56 26.49
C TYR A 250 -1.52 1.35 24.98
N GLN A 251 -1.42 2.40 24.14
CA GLN A 251 -1.50 2.29 22.68
C GLN A 251 -0.13 2.27 22.00
N LYS A 252 0.96 2.13 22.78
CA LYS A 252 2.31 2.14 22.24
C LYS A 252 3.20 1.12 22.92
N VAL A 253 4.10 0.52 22.15
CA VAL A 253 5.09 -0.45 22.62
C VAL A 253 6.46 -0.06 22.07
N LYS A 254 7.49 -0.05 22.92
CA LYS A 254 8.87 0.23 22.48
C LYS A 254 9.30 -0.74 21.38
N VAL A 255 9.79 -0.20 20.27
CA VAL A 255 10.25 -1.00 19.13
C VAL A 255 11.39 -1.93 19.57
N ALA A 256 12.34 -1.43 20.35
CA ALA A 256 13.45 -2.24 20.87
C ALA A 256 12.97 -3.47 21.65
N SER A 257 12.00 -3.29 22.57
CA SER A 257 11.40 -4.38 23.34
C SER A 257 10.72 -5.42 22.44
N LYS A 258 9.96 -4.97 21.43
CA LYS A 258 9.30 -5.87 20.47
C LYS A 258 10.30 -6.70 19.67
N LEU A 259 11.37 -6.06 19.18
CA LEU A 259 12.43 -6.73 18.42
C LEU A 259 13.25 -7.71 19.29
N GLY A 260 13.46 -7.38 20.57
CA GLY A 260 14.14 -8.24 21.55
C GLY A 260 13.37 -9.52 21.87
N SER A 261 12.06 -9.40 22.15
CA SER A 261 11.19 -10.54 22.46
C SER A 261 11.10 -11.57 21.32
N MET A 262 11.11 -11.12 20.07
CA MET A 262 11.13 -12.02 18.90
C MET A 262 12.45 -12.81 18.77
N THR A 263 13.56 -12.23 19.22
CA THR A 263 14.87 -12.89 19.19
C THR A 263 14.95 -14.01 20.24
N LEU A 264 14.31 -13.82 21.40
CA LEU A 264 14.20 -14.84 22.45
C LEU A 264 13.30 -16.01 22.03
N GLN A 265 12.15 -15.76 21.39
CA GLN A 265 11.27 -16.82 20.87
C GLN A 265 11.98 -17.69 19.82
N CYS A 266 12.78 -17.10 18.93
CA CYS A 266 13.55 -17.85 17.93
C CYS A 266 14.68 -18.69 18.56
N LYS A 267 15.32 -18.20 19.64
CA LYS A 267 16.29 -18.98 20.42
C LYS A 267 15.61 -20.14 21.16
N GLN A 268 14.42 -19.92 21.72
CA GLN A 268 13.66 -20.96 22.41
C GLN A 268 13.26 -22.10 21.47
N PHE A 269 12.85 -21.81 20.23
CA PHE A 269 12.61 -22.82 19.20
C PHE A 269 13.89 -23.60 18.80
N LYS A 270 15.06 -22.96 18.79
CA LYS A 270 16.35 -23.63 18.55
C LYS A 270 16.76 -24.60 19.68
N TRP A 271 16.32 -24.37 20.92
CA TRP A 271 16.54 -25.31 22.02
C TRP A 271 15.59 -26.51 21.97
N VAL A 272 14.38 -26.35 21.42
CA VAL A 272 13.39 -27.43 21.30
C VAL A 272 13.69 -28.38 20.13
N LEU A 273 14.35 -27.92 19.04
CA LEU A 273 14.74 -28.80 17.93
C LEU A 273 16.09 -29.51 18.08
N LYS A 274 16.92 -29.13 19.05
CA LYS A 274 18.24 -29.77 19.26
C LYS A 274 18.18 -31.23 19.74
N PRO A 275 17.20 -31.70 20.53
CA PRO A 275 17.10 -33.11 20.88
C PRO A 275 16.52 -33.96 19.74
N PHE A 276 15.66 -33.38 18.89
CA PHE A 276 15.01 -34.11 17.79
C PHE A 276 15.95 -34.42 16.63
N LEU A 277 16.88 -33.51 16.31
CA LEU A 277 17.88 -33.78 15.26
C LEU A 277 18.92 -34.85 15.66
N PHE A 278 19.15 -35.05 16.97
CA PHE A 278 20.11 -36.06 17.44
C PHE A 278 19.49 -37.48 17.42
N PHE A 279 18.17 -37.59 17.64
CA PHE A 279 17.49 -38.90 17.61
C PHE A 279 17.25 -39.42 16.18
N CYS A 280 16.98 -38.54 15.20
CA CYS A 280 16.82 -38.96 13.81
C CYS A 280 18.12 -39.43 13.14
N LEU A 281 19.29 -38.98 13.60
CA LEU A 281 20.57 -39.37 13.01
C LEU A 281 21.05 -40.76 13.47
N HIS A 282 20.55 -41.28 14.60
CA HIS A 282 20.90 -42.62 15.08
C HIS A 282 20.04 -43.75 14.50
N LEU A 283 18.79 -43.47 14.08
CA LEU A 283 17.97 -44.50 13.39
C LEU A 283 18.32 -44.66 11.91
N ALA A 284 19.01 -43.71 11.29
CA ALA A 284 19.32 -43.75 9.85
C ALA A 284 20.61 -44.54 9.50
N VAL A 285 21.40 -44.97 10.50
CA VAL A 285 22.68 -45.67 10.28
C VAL A 285 22.54 -47.20 10.31
N GLU A 286 21.38 -47.76 10.66
CA GLU A 286 21.23 -49.20 10.89
C GLU A 286 20.37 -49.97 9.85
N ILE A 287 20.02 -49.36 8.71
CA ILE A 287 19.23 -50.04 7.65
C ILE A 287 19.88 -49.91 6.25
N SER A 288 21.21 -49.89 6.17
CA SER A 288 21.92 -49.99 4.87
C SER A 288 22.90 -51.17 4.83
N ALA A 289 22.45 -52.34 5.26
CA ALA A 289 23.11 -53.60 4.96
C ALA A 289 22.04 -54.70 4.86
N LEU A 290 21.64 -55.07 3.64
CA LEU A 290 21.29 -56.42 3.18
C LEU A 290 20.85 -56.37 1.69
N PRO A 291 21.14 -57.39 0.88
CA PRO A 291 21.20 -57.27 -0.58
C PRO A 291 19.87 -57.55 -1.30
N ILE A 292 19.74 -56.95 -2.49
CA ILE A 292 18.64 -57.09 -3.44
C ILE A 292 18.63 -58.50 -4.04
N SER A 293 17.47 -59.16 -4.03
CA SER A 293 17.19 -60.41 -4.75
C SER A 293 15.99 -60.25 -5.68
N THR A 294 16.19 -60.61 -6.94
CA THR A 294 15.27 -60.50 -8.08
C THR A 294 14.21 -61.59 -8.08
N ARG A 295 12.93 -61.26 -8.31
CA ARG A 295 12.01 -62.10 -9.09
C ARG A 295 10.75 -61.38 -9.57
N THR A 296 10.49 -61.54 -10.86
CA THR A 296 9.34 -61.15 -11.67
C THR A 296 8.07 -61.96 -11.36
N ARG A 297 6.87 -61.35 -11.37
CA ARG A 297 5.65 -61.95 -11.96
C ARG A 297 4.50 -60.95 -12.13
N SER A 298 3.89 -61.00 -13.32
CA SER A 298 2.66 -60.31 -13.75
C SER A 298 1.39 -60.85 -13.09
N SER A 299 0.34 -60.02 -13.00
CA SER A 299 -1.02 -60.39 -13.48
C SER A 299 -1.99 -59.21 -13.42
N GLU A 300 -2.63 -58.94 -14.56
CA GLU A 300 -3.86 -58.17 -14.70
C GLU A 300 -5.02 -58.80 -13.89
N ARG A 301 -5.96 -57.99 -13.39
CA ARG A 301 -7.41 -58.27 -13.52
C ARG A 301 -8.29 -57.04 -13.25
N ARG A 302 -9.28 -56.92 -14.14
CA ARG A 302 -10.35 -55.93 -14.28
C ARG A 302 -11.55 -56.16 -13.35
N GLN A 303 -12.45 -55.17 -13.37
CA GLN A 303 -13.90 -55.14 -13.07
C GLN A 303 -14.28 -54.83 -11.61
N LYS A 304 -15.32 -54.04 -11.28
CA LYS A 304 -16.52 -53.60 -12.03
C LYS A 304 -17.21 -52.43 -11.30
N LYS A 305 -17.86 -51.56 -12.08
CA LYS A 305 -18.88 -50.56 -11.68
C LYS A 305 -20.12 -51.19 -11.02
N ARG A 306 -20.87 -50.41 -10.20
CA ARG A 306 -22.27 -50.00 -10.45
C ARG A 306 -22.79 -48.93 -9.45
N PRO A 307 -23.85 -48.17 -9.79
CA PRO A 307 -24.17 -46.83 -9.27
C PRO A 307 -25.55 -46.73 -8.56
N ARG A 308 -26.04 -45.48 -8.38
CA ARG A 308 -27.45 -45.01 -8.22
C ARG A 308 -27.94 -44.96 -6.75
N GLU A 309 -28.72 -43.99 -6.23
CA GLU A 309 -29.81 -43.12 -6.74
C GLU A 309 -29.93 -41.79 -5.94
N GLU A 310 -30.44 -40.74 -6.59
CA GLU A 310 -31.09 -39.56 -5.98
C GLU A 310 -32.51 -39.93 -5.48
N PRO A 311 -33.17 -39.07 -4.68
CA PRO A 311 -34.20 -38.22 -5.30
C PRO A 311 -34.36 -36.79 -4.74
N GLU A 312 -34.77 -35.90 -5.67
CA GLU A 312 -35.71 -34.75 -5.61
C GLU A 312 -36.77 -34.84 -4.48
N GLU A 313 -37.49 -33.81 -4.00
CA GLU A 313 -37.64 -32.35 -4.16
C GLU A 313 -38.68 -31.94 -3.08
N SER A 314 -38.65 -30.72 -2.51
CA SER A 314 -39.88 -29.95 -2.16
C SER A 314 -39.56 -28.61 -1.49
N ALA A 315 -40.27 -27.60 -2.00
CA ALA A 315 -40.30 -26.21 -1.57
C ALA A 315 -40.93 -26.01 -0.19
N VAL A 316 -40.48 -25.00 0.57
CA VAL A 316 -41.36 -24.08 1.34
C VAL A 316 -40.64 -22.73 1.53
N GLU A 317 -41.39 -21.69 1.17
CA GLU A 317 -41.27 -20.25 1.36
C GLU A 317 -41.03 -19.81 2.80
N ASN A 318 -40.22 -18.76 3.03
CA ASN A 318 -40.41 -17.87 4.20
C ASN A 318 -39.73 -16.50 4.02
N ARG A 319 -40.56 -15.44 4.09
CA ARG A 319 -40.18 -14.02 4.20
C ARG A 319 -39.66 -13.71 5.62
N PRO A 320 -38.93 -12.59 5.80
CA PRO A 320 -38.97 -11.85 7.06
C PRO A 320 -39.66 -10.49 6.92
N GLU A 321 -40.54 -10.21 7.88
CA GLU A 321 -41.31 -8.98 8.04
C GLU A 321 -40.46 -7.79 8.52
N LYS A 322 -40.92 -6.60 8.13
CA LYS A 322 -40.41 -5.28 8.51
C LYS A 322 -40.79 -4.96 9.96
N ILE A 323 -39.82 -4.53 10.77
CA ILE A 323 -40.09 -3.84 12.05
C ILE A 323 -39.86 -2.34 11.84
N ASN A 324 -40.95 -1.60 11.84
CA ASN A 324 -40.98 -0.13 11.95
C ASN A 324 -40.64 0.28 13.41
N ARG A 325 -39.68 1.18 13.60
CA ARG A 325 -39.54 1.96 14.84
C ARG A 325 -39.88 3.41 14.54
N SER A 326 -40.98 3.86 15.12
CA SER A 326 -41.47 5.23 15.10
C SER A 326 -40.70 6.11 16.10
N LEU A 327 -40.42 7.32 15.63
CA LEU A 327 -39.85 8.44 16.37
C LEU A 327 -40.80 8.93 17.45
N LYS A 328 -40.26 9.26 18.64
CA LYS A 328 -40.84 10.24 19.56
C LYS A 328 -39.77 11.26 19.92
N THR A 329 -39.98 12.48 19.47
CA THR A 329 -39.34 13.73 19.93
C THR A 329 -39.82 14.08 21.35
N PRO A 330 -38.97 14.68 22.19
CA PRO A 330 -39.42 15.30 23.44
C PRO A 330 -39.79 16.77 23.23
N HIS A 331 -40.79 17.21 23.98
CA HIS A 331 -41.15 18.61 24.17
C HIS A 331 -40.66 19.08 25.55
N ILE A 332 -40.24 20.35 25.56
CA ILE A 332 -39.85 21.25 26.65
C ILE A 332 -38.41 21.12 27.11
#